data_AF-A0A483R9Y7-F1
#
_entry.id   AF-A0A483R9Y7-F1
#
_cell.length_a   1.000
_cell.length_b   1.000
_cell.length_c   1.000
_cell.angle_alpha   90.00
_cell.angle_beta   90.00
_cell.angle_gamma   90.00
#
_symmetry.space_group_name_H-M   'P 1'
#
loop_
_entity.id
_entity.type
_entity.pdbx_description
1 polymer ?
#
loop_
_entity_poly.entity_id
_entity_poly.type
_entity_poly.pdbx_seq_one_letter_code
_entity_poly.pdbx_strand_id
1 'polypeptide(L)' 'GNDMAEVVATLERLQPNGKPHVVIANTTKGAGISFIQGRPEWHHRVPKGKEIELALEELKDE' A
#
# COMPACT_ATOMS: atom_id res chain seq x y z
N GLY A 1 -5.70 5.29 1.84
CA GLY A 1 -4.75 4.83 0.80
C GLY A 1 -4.35 3.38 0.97
N ASN A 2 -3.84 3.02 2.15
CA ASN A 2 -3.64 1.62 2.56
C ASN A 2 -4.85 1.05 3.34
N ASP A 3 -5.88 1.85 3.59
CA ASP A 3 -7.17 1.41 4.15
C ASP A 3 -8.14 1.10 3.00
N MET A 4 -8.51 -0.17 2.87
CA MET A 4 -9.41 -0.63 1.80
C MET A 4 -10.85 -0.14 1.97
N ALA A 5 -11.35 0.00 3.20
CA ALA A 5 -12.69 0.50 3.44
C ALA A 5 -12.79 1.98 3.04
N GLU A 6 -11.77 2.78 3.36
CA GLU A 6 -11.67 4.18 2.93
C GLU A 6 -11.61 4.31 1.40
N VAL A 7 -10.79 3.47 0.73
CA VAL A 7 -10.64 3.49 -0.73
C VAL A 7 -11.97 3.16 -1.41
N VAL A 8 -12.64 2.08 -0.99
CA VAL A 8 -13.94 1.68 -1.55
C VAL A 8 -14.97 2.78 -1.33
N ALA A 9 -15.12 3.28 -0.10
CA ALA A 9 -16.06 4.34 0.21
C ALA A 9 -15.78 5.64 -0.58
N THR A 10 -14.51 5.96 -0.83
CA THR A 10 -14.12 7.13 -1.64
C THR A 10 -14.56 6.96 -3.09
N LEU A 11 -14.30 5.79 -3.68
CA LEU A 11 -14.66 5.49 -5.07
C LEU A 11 -16.17 5.45 -5.27
N GLU A 12 -16.92 4.84 -4.35
CA GLU A 12 -18.39 4.75 -4.41
C GLU A 12 -19.09 6.12 -4.28
N ARG A 13 -18.44 7.09 -3.63
CA ARG A 13 -18.97 8.44 -3.46
C ARG A 13 -18.70 9.36 -4.64
N LEU A 14 -17.88 8.96 -5.61
CA LEU A 14 -17.59 9.79 -6.79
C LEU A 14 -18.85 9.94 -7.64
N GLN A 15 -19.25 11.20 -7.87
CA GLN A 15 -20.40 11.54 -8.70
C GLN A 15 -19.92 12.33 -9.93
N PRO A 16 -20.40 12.01 -11.14
CA PRO A 16 -20.07 12.75 -12.34
C PRO A 16 -20.40 14.24 -12.18
N ASN A 17 -19.42 15.10 -12.41
CA ASN A 17 -19.56 16.56 -12.33
C ASN A 17 -19.09 17.27 -13.61
N GLY A 18 -18.98 16.53 -14.71
CA GLY A 18 -18.51 17.02 -16.01
C GLY A 18 -16.99 17.25 -16.11
N LYS A 19 -16.21 16.79 -15.12
CA LYS A 19 -14.74 16.88 -15.10
C LYS A 19 -14.13 15.54 -14.67
N PRO A 20 -12.85 15.27 -15.01
CA PRO A 20 -12.15 14.10 -14.50
C PRO A 20 -11.98 14.17 -12.98
N HIS A 21 -11.98 13.01 -12.33
CA HIS A 21 -11.68 12.87 -10.92
C HIS A 21 -10.20 12.53 -10.71
N VAL A 22 -9.61 13.04 -9.63
CA VAL A 22 -8.31 12.61 -9.11
C VAL A 22 -8.47 12.27 -7.63
N VAL A 23 -7.98 11.11 -7.23
CA VAL A 23 -7.90 10.70 -5.82
C VAL A 23 -6.43 10.69 -5.43
N ILE A 24 -6.05 11.56 -4.50
CA ILE A 24 -4.70 11.58 -3.95
C ILE A 24 -4.67 10.62 -2.76
N ALA A 25 -4.25 9.39 -3.01
CA ALA A 25 -4.13 8.37 -1.98
C ALA A 25 -2.80 8.53 -1.22
N ASN A 26 -2.87 8.87 0.07
CA ASN A 26 -1.70 8.82 0.95
C ASN A 26 -1.37 7.34 1.27
N THR A 27 -0.15 6.91 0.97
CA THR A 27 0.30 5.52 1.14
C THR A 27 1.68 5.47 1.80
N THR A 28 1.97 4.34 2.44
CA THR A 28 3.32 3.99 2.89
C THR A 28 3.94 3.03 1.88
N LYS A 29 5.07 3.43 1.27
CA LYS A 29 5.82 2.56 0.35
C LYS A 29 6.26 1.29 1.08
N GLY A 30 5.92 0.12 0.55
CA GLY A 30 6.26 -1.16 1.16
C GLY A 30 5.39 -1.52 2.37
N ALA A 31 4.16 -0.99 2.47
CA ALA A 31 3.13 -1.37 3.46
C ALA A 31 3.06 -2.90 3.67
N GLY A 32 2.66 -3.33 4.86
CA GLY A 32 2.75 -4.72 5.34
C GLY A 32 4.07 -5.19 5.91
N ILE A 33 5.22 -4.69 5.45
CA ILE A 33 6.52 -5.27 5.82
C ILE A 33 7.40 -4.29 6.58
N SER A 34 7.63 -4.54 7.87
CA SER A 34 8.29 -3.64 8.81
C SER A 34 9.68 -3.16 8.35
N PHE A 35 10.46 -4.06 7.74
CA PHE A 35 11.82 -3.76 7.28
C PHE A 35 11.87 -3.12 5.87
N ILE A 36 10.74 -3.04 5.16
CA ILE A 36 10.58 -2.43 3.84
C ILE A 36 9.84 -1.08 3.93
N GLN A 37 8.87 -0.97 4.84
CA GLN A 37 8.00 0.20 4.97
C GLN A 37 8.79 1.50 5.12
N GLY A 38 8.51 2.46 4.22
CA GLY A 38 9.10 3.80 4.26
C GLY A 38 10.59 3.86 3.89
N ARG A 39 11.18 2.75 3.42
CA ARG A 39 12.63 2.65 3.20
C ARG A 39 13.03 2.79 1.71
N PRO A 40 13.79 3.83 1.32
CA PRO A 40 14.14 4.09 -0.09
C PRO A 40 14.96 2.99 -0.75
N GLU A 41 15.82 2.30 0.00
CA GLU A 41 16.67 1.21 -0.50
C GLU A 41 15.85 0.04 -1.06
N TRP A 42 14.61 -0.12 -0.59
CA TRP A 42 13.68 -1.12 -1.08
C TRP A 42 12.90 -0.69 -2.32
N HIS A 43 13.28 0.42 -2.96
CA HIS A 43 12.69 0.81 -4.24
C HIS A 43 12.93 -0.22 -5.36
N HIS A 44 14.12 -0.81 -5.38
CA HIS A 44 14.59 -1.71 -6.44
C HIS A 44 15.20 -3.00 -5.88
N ARG A 45 15.33 -3.11 -4.55
CA ARG A 45 15.83 -4.31 -3.89
C ARG A 45 14.72 -5.36 -3.78
N VAL A 46 15.10 -6.61 -3.99
CA VAL A 46 14.21 -7.77 -3.88
C VAL A 46 14.57 -8.53 -2.59
N PRO A 47 13.59 -8.90 -1.74
CA PRO A 47 13.84 -9.75 -0.57
C PRO A 47 14.47 -11.09 -0.95
N LYS A 48 15.38 -11.62 -0.14
CA LYS A 48 16.05 -12.90 -0.41
C LYS A 48 16.14 -13.80 0.84
N GLY A 49 16.05 -15.11 0.64
CA GLY A 49 16.21 -16.11 1.69
C GLY A 49 15.27 -15.82 2.87
N LYS A 50 15.84 -15.66 4.07
CA LYS A 50 15.09 -15.39 5.32
C LYS A 50 14.24 -14.13 5.27
N GLU A 51 14.59 -13.14 4.45
CA GLU A 51 13.78 -11.92 4.30
C GLU A 51 12.42 -12.22 3.68
N ILE A 52 12.33 -13.24 2.81
CA ILE A 52 11.05 -13.68 2.24
C ILE A 52 10.19 -14.33 3.32
N GLU A 53 10.79 -15.22 4.11
CA GLU A 53 10.09 -15.91 5.20
C GLU A 53 9.53 -14.91 6.21
N LEU A 54 10.35 -13.94 6.64
CA LEU A 54 9.93 -12.87 7.54
C LEU A 54 8.82 -12.00 6.93
N ALA A 55 8.95 -11.60 5.66
CA ALA A 55 7.92 -10.78 5.01
C ALA A 55 6.58 -11.53 4.92
N LEU A 56 6.60 -12.82 4.59
CA LEU A 56 5.39 -13.64 4.54
C LEU A 56 4.78 -13.88 5.93
N GLU A 57 5.60 -13.89 6.98
CA GLU A 57 5.11 -13.96 8.35
C GLU A 57 4.43 -12.64 8.75
N GLU A 58 5.06 -11.50 8.50
CA GLU A 58 4.49 -10.17 8.80
C GLU A 58 3.16 -9.91 8.07
N LEU A 59 2.99 -10.40 6.83
CA LEU A 59 1.74 -10.24 6.06
C LEU A 59 0.57 -11.10 6.56
N LYS A 60 0.80 -12.12 7.40
CA LYS A 60 -0.31 -12.95 7.92
C LYS A 60 -1.13 -12.22 8.98
N ASP A 61 -0.49 -11.27 9.65
CA ASP A 61 -1.06 -10.52 10.77
C ASP A 61 -1.60 -9.13 10.34
N GLU A 62 -1.52 -8.81 9.03
CA GLU A 62 -2.09 -7.61 8.40
C GLU A 62 -3.50 -7.89 7.84
#